data_AF-A0A3D5FSW5-F1
#
_entry.id   AF-A0A3D5FSW5-F1
#
_cell.length_a   1.000
_cell.length_b   1.000
_cell.length_c   1.000
_cell.angle_alpha   90.00
_cell.angle_beta   90.00
_cell.angle_gamma   90.00
#
_symmetry.space_group_name_H-M   'P 1'
#
loop_
_entity.id
_entity.type
_entity.pdbx_description
1 polymer ?
#
loop_
_entity_poly.entity_id
_entity_poly.type
_entity_poly.pdbx_seq_one_letter_code
_entity_poly.pdbx_strand_id
1 'polypeptide(L)'
;MDVYQQLDVDPIINAAGTLTRMSGSVMHPEVVEAMAAASQCFVMMTELHEMAGRRVADLIGVPGAHVTASATAGIAVMAAAVMAGNDPLKARQLPDTTGMADSWVV
;
A
#
# COMPACT_ATOMS: atom_id res chain seq x y z
N MET A 1 6.73 12.00 -27.94
CA MET A 1 7.08 12.95 -26.87
C MET A 1 6.81 12.24 -25.56
N ASP A 2 7.83 12.09 -24.71
CA ASP A 2 7.70 11.40 -23.42
C ASP A 2 6.69 12.13 -22.51
N VAL A 3 6.04 11.41 -21.59
CA VAL A 3 4.99 11.95 -20.70
C VAL A 3 5.51 13.12 -19.86
N TYR A 4 6.76 13.07 -19.41
CA TYR A 4 7.37 14.16 -18.64
C TYR A 4 7.72 15.37 -19.48
N GLN A 5 8.18 15.14 -20.73
CA GLN A 5 8.47 16.25 -21.64
C GLN A 5 7.21 17.05 -22.01
N GLN A 6 6.04 16.39 -22.09
CA GLN A 6 4.76 17.08 -22.28
C GLN A 6 4.38 17.99 -21.09
N LEU A 7 5.00 17.77 -19.93
CA LEU A 7 4.82 18.56 -18.72
C LEU A 7 6.01 19.53 -18.48
N ASP A 8 6.87 19.74 -19.47
CA ASP A 8 8.11 20.53 -19.35
C ASP A 8 9.06 20.04 -18.24
N VAL A 9 9.10 18.72 -18.02
CA VAL A 9 9.97 18.04 -17.05
C VAL A 9 10.97 17.14 -17.78
N ASP A 10 12.26 17.33 -17.52
CA ASP A 10 13.33 16.50 -18.08
C ASP A 10 13.57 15.24 -17.23
N PRO A 11 13.57 14.04 -17.84
CA PRO A 11 14.03 12.83 -17.17
C PRO A 11 15.50 12.92 -16.75
N ILE A 12 15.85 12.30 -15.63
CA ILE A 12 17.22 12.29 -15.09
C ILE A 12 17.82 10.89 -15.07
N ILE A 13 19.14 10.79 -15.18
CA ILE A 13 19.88 9.54 -14.91
C ILE A 13 20.17 9.50 -13.40
N ASN A 14 19.49 8.60 -12.69
CA ASN A 14 19.67 8.44 -11.26
C ASN A 14 20.78 7.42 -10.94
N ALA A 15 21.91 7.92 -10.40
CA ALA A 15 23.02 7.10 -9.90
C ALA A 15 23.17 7.14 -8.36
N ALA A 16 22.22 7.73 -7.63
CA ALA A 16 22.28 7.89 -6.17
C ALA A 16 21.35 6.94 -5.40
N GLY A 17 20.75 5.95 -6.08
CA GLY A 17 19.86 4.96 -5.50
C GLY A 17 18.41 5.43 -5.38
N THR A 18 17.64 4.86 -4.45
CA THR A 18 16.17 5.01 -4.38
C THR A 18 15.73 6.25 -3.58
N LEU A 19 16.25 7.42 -3.94
CA LEU A 19 15.96 8.66 -3.21
C LEU A 19 14.55 9.19 -3.49
N THR A 20 13.80 9.50 -2.43
CA THR A 20 12.42 10.01 -2.50
C THR A 20 12.28 11.27 -3.36
N ARG A 21 13.26 12.19 -3.27
CA ARG A 21 13.28 13.42 -4.09
C ARG A 21 13.40 13.13 -5.60
N MET A 22 13.80 11.93 -5.98
CA MET A 22 13.96 11.47 -7.37
C MET A 22 12.99 10.34 -7.71
N SER A 23 11.78 10.38 -7.14
CA SER A 23 10.69 9.42 -7.41
C SER A 23 10.93 7.97 -6.95
N GLY A 24 12.04 7.67 -6.25
CA GLY A 24 12.30 6.34 -5.72
C GLY A 24 12.80 5.36 -6.79
N SER A 25 12.08 4.25 -6.99
CA SER A 25 12.44 3.16 -7.90
C SER A 25 11.60 3.18 -9.18
N VAL A 26 12.20 2.76 -10.29
CA VAL A 26 11.46 2.47 -11.54
C VAL A 26 10.92 1.04 -11.49
N MET A 27 9.69 0.85 -11.96
CA MET A 27 9.08 -0.48 -12.04
C MET A 27 9.71 -1.30 -13.17
N HIS A 28 9.85 -2.60 -12.94
CA HIS A 28 10.25 -3.53 -14.00
C HIS A 28 9.18 -3.61 -15.11
N PRO A 29 9.55 -3.84 -16.39
CA PRO A 29 8.60 -3.87 -17.51
C PRO A 29 7.41 -4.81 -17.28
N GLU A 30 7.65 -6.00 -16.74
CA GLU A 30 6.61 -6.99 -16.46
C GLU A 30 5.56 -6.51 -15.43
N VAL A 31 5.95 -5.61 -14.51
CA VAL A 31 5.03 -5.01 -13.55
C VAL A 31 4.11 -4.01 -14.23
N VAL A 32 4.68 -3.18 -15.13
CA VAL A 32 3.92 -2.19 -15.90
C VAL A 32 2.90 -2.88 -16.81
N GLU A 33 3.31 -3.96 -17.48
CA GLU A 33 2.44 -4.78 -18.33
C GLU A 33 1.29 -5.41 -17.52
N ALA A 34 1.59 -5.96 -16.33
CA ALA A 34 0.56 -6.52 -15.45
C ALA A 34 -0.45 -5.46 -14.97
N MET A 35 0.02 -4.25 -14.62
CA MET A 35 -0.85 -3.14 -14.24
C MET A 35 -1.76 -2.71 -15.39
N ALA A 36 -1.23 -2.61 -16.61
CA ALA A 36 -2.01 -2.29 -17.80
C ALA A 36 -3.09 -3.35 -18.04
N ALA A 37 -2.75 -4.64 -17.95
CA ALA A 37 -3.71 -5.73 -18.10
C ALA A 37 -4.80 -5.70 -17.02
N ALA A 38 -4.42 -5.47 -15.75
CA ALA A 38 -5.37 -5.39 -14.63
C ALA A 38 -6.36 -4.22 -14.76
N SER A 39 -5.96 -3.12 -15.42
CA SER A 39 -6.84 -1.95 -15.62
C SER A 39 -8.04 -2.22 -16.54
N GLN A 40 -8.07 -3.37 -17.23
CA GLN A 40 -9.08 -3.71 -18.24
C GLN A 40 -10.18 -4.65 -17.71
N CYS A 41 -10.19 -4.98 -16.42
CA CYS A 41 -11.20 -5.85 -15.83
C CYS A 41 -11.66 -5.36 -14.45
N PHE A 42 -12.86 -5.78 -14.08
CA PHE A 42 -13.37 -5.62 -12.72
C PHE A 42 -13.11 -6.91 -11.94
N VAL A 43 -12.73 -6.75 -10.67
CA VAL A 43 -12.54 -7.86 -9.73
C VAL A 43 -13.15 -7.52 -8.38
N MET A 44 -13.42 -8.53 -7.57
CA MET A 44 -13.77 -8.34 -6.18
C MET A 44 -12.53 -7.90 -5.40
N MET A 45 -12.49 -6.64 -4.97
CA MET A 45 -11.31 -6.09 -4.27
C MET A 45 -10.96 -6.83 -2.98
N THR A 46 -11.94 -7.41 -2.30
CA THR A 46 -11.72 -8.25 -1.12
C THR A 46 -10.88 -9.48 -1.45
N GLU A 47 -11.19 -10.16 -2.55
CA GLU A 47 -10.47 -11.34 -3.02
C GLU A 47 -9.05 -10.98 -3.49
N LEU A 48 -8.91 -9.86 -4.23
CA LEU A 48 -7.60 -9.37 -4.65
C LEU A 48 -6.69 -9.08 -3.45
N HIS A 49 -7.20 -8.40 -2.41
CA HIS A 49 -6.44 -8.12 -1.19
C HIS A 49 -6.05 -9.40 -0.45
N GLU A 50 -6.95 -10.38 -0.36
CA GLU A 50 -6.66 -11.67 0.29
C GLU A 50 -5.53 -12.41 -0.43
N MET A 51 -5.60 -12.49 -1.77
CA MET A 51 -4.60 -13.19 -2.58
C MET A 51 -3.25 -12.46 -2.59
N ALA A 52 -3.26 -11.13 -2.68
CA ALA A 52 -2.04 -10.31 -2.59
C ALA A 52 -1.37 -10.48 -1.22
N GLY A 53 -2.17 -10.42 -0.13
CA GLY A 53 -1.70 -10.63 1.23
C GLY A 53 -1.09 -12.01 1.42
N ARG A 54 -1.76 -13.07 0.95
CA ARG A 54 -1.23 -14.44 0.98
C ARG A 54 0.11 -14.56 0.25
N ARG A 55 0.22 -13.99 -0.96
CA ARG A 55 1.45 -14.03 -1.73
C ARG A 55 2.63 -13.36 -1.01
N VAL A 56 2.39 -12.19 -0.40
CA VAL A 56 3.42 -11.49 0.39
C VAL A 56 3.78 -12.30 1.63
N ALA A 57 2.79 -12.84 2.33
CA ALA A 57 3.00 -13.65 3.54
C ALA A 57 3.87 -14.89 3.25
N ASP A 58 3.59 -15.60 2.14
CA ASP A 58 4.37 -16.75 1.68
C ASP A 58 5.82 -16.38 1.35
N LEU A 59 6.05 -15.20 0.77
CA LEU A 59 7.38 -14.73 0.39
C LEU A 59 8.28 -14.42 1.59
N ILE A 60 7.71 -13.92 2.69
CA ILE A 60 8.47 -13.48 3.87
C ILE A 60 8.33 -14.43 5.07
N GLY A 61 7.52 -15.50 4.96
CA GLY A 61 7.39 -16.54 5.98
C GLY A 61 6.59 -16.14 7.22
N VAL A 62 5.50 -15.36 7.04
CA VAL A 62 4.63 -14.90 8.14
C VAL A 62 3.21 -15.46 8.00
N PRO A 63 2.41 -15.53 9.09
CA PRO A 63 1.06 -16.09 9.03
C PRO A 63 0.04 -15.24 8.25
N GLY A 64 0.35 -13.98 7.98
CA GLY A 64 -0.51 -13.09 7.20
C GLY A 64 0.17 -11.77 6.86
N ALA A 65 -0.23 -11.17 5.75
CA ALA A 65 0.21 -9.85 5.33
C ALA A 65 -0.96 -9.09 4.69
N HIS A 66 -0.91 -7.76 4.75
CA HIS A 66 -1.93 -6.90 4.17
C HIS A 66 -1.26 -5.79 3.36
N VAL A 67 -1.64 -5.67 2.09
CA VAL A 67 -1.12 -4.62 1.19
C VAL A 67 -1.96 -3.37 1.37
N THR A 68 -1.30 -2.24 1.61
CA THR A 68 -1.93 -0.93 1.77
C THR A 68 -1.34 0.07 0.77
N ALA A 69 -1.93 1.27 0.69
CA ALA A 69 -1.50 2.30 -0.25
C ALA A 69 -0.07 2.81 0.00
N SER A 70 0.42 2.75 1.24
CA SER A 70 1.75 3.22 1.63
C SER A 70 2.14 2.71 3.01
N ALA A 71 3.42 2.85 3.40
CA ALA A 71 3.87 2.52 4.75
C ALA A 71 3.14 3.32 5.84
N THR A 72 2.87 4.61 5.60
CA THR A 72 2.10 5.46 6.53
C THR A 72 0.66 4.97 6.67
N ALA A 73 0.02 4.58 5.57
CA ALA A 73 -1.32 3.98 5.61
C ALA A 73 -1.31 2.65 6.38
N GLY A 74 -0.28 1.83 6.18
CA GLY A 74 -0.05 0.60 6.96
C GLY A 74 0.02 0.88 8.46
N ILE A 75 0.81 1.87 8.88
CA ILE A 75 0.89 2.28 10.30
C ILE A 75 -0.48 2.73 10.82
N ALA A 76 -1.20 3.56 10.08
CA ALA A 76 -2.53 4.04 10.48
C ALA A 76 -3.55 2.91 10.64
N VAL A 77 -3.58 1.95 9.70
CA VAL A 77 -4.47 0.78 9.77
C VAL A 77 -4.06 -0.17 10.90
N MET A 78 -2.76 -0.37 11.13
CA MET A 78 -2.28 -1.17 12.27
C MET A 78 -2.67 -0.55 13.61
N ALA A 79 -2.48 0.76 13.76
CA ALA A 79 -2.91 1.50 14.95
C ALA A 79 -4.42 1.33 15.20
N ALA A 80 -5.23 1.55 14.15
CA ALA A 80 -6.68 1.34 14.20
C ALA A 80 -7.05 -0.10 14.61
N ALA A 81 -6.37 -1.10 14.05
CA ALA A 81 -6.61 -2.51 14.36
C ALA A 81 -6.25 -2.87 15.80
N VAL A 82 -5.13 -2.38 16.33
CA VAL A 82 -4.74 -2.64 17.73
C VAL A 82 -5.69 -1.93 18.71
N MET A 83 -6.15 -0.72 18.40
CA MET A 83 -7.11 0.02 19.24
C MET A 83 -8.52 -0.60 19.22
N ALA A 84 -9.01 -1.02 18.05
CA ALA A 84 -10.36 -1.59 17.89
C ALA A 84 -10.44 -3.08 18.25
N GLY A 85 -9.33 -3.82 18.10
CA GLY A 85 -9.32 -5.28 18.19
C GLY A 85 -10.25 -5.91 17.14
N ASN A 86 -10.93 -6.99 17.53
CA ASN A 86 -11.87 -7.71 16.65
C ASN A 86 -13.32 -7.18 16.73
N ASP A 87 -13.54 -6.00 17.30
CA ASP A 87 -14.89 -5.43 17.46
C ASP A 87 -15.27 -4.56 16.23
N PRO A 88 -16.22 -5.01 15.39
CA PRO A 88 -16.60 -4.28 14.18
C PRO A 88 -17.37 -2.99 14.47
N LEU A 89 -17.91 -2.78 15.68
CA LEU A 89 -18.53 -1.52 16.05
C LEU A 89 -17.44 -0.50 16.38
N LYS A 90 -16.39 -0.89 17.12
CA LYS A 90 -15.23 -0.04 17.38
C LYS A 90 -14.48 0.34 16.10
N ALA A 91 -14.30 -0.60 15.19
CA ALA A 91 -13.67 -0.32 13.89
C ALA A 91 -14.47 0.73 13.09
N ARG A 92 -15.80 0.71 13.16
CA ARG A 92 -16.68 1.73 12.53
C ARG A 92 -16.72 3.07 13.27
N GLN A 93 -16.41 3.08 14.56
CA GLN A 93 -16.41 4.28 15.40
C GLN A 93 -15.22 5.19 15.06
N LEU A 94 -14.08 4.61 14.66
CA LEU A 94 -12.89 5.36 14.29
C LEU A 94 -13.19 6.40 13.19
N PRO A 95 -12.63 7.62 13.30
CA PRO A 95 -11.52 8.01 14.17
C PRO A 95 -11.93 8.48 15.59
N ASP A 96 -13.20 8.40 15.97
CA ASP A 96 -13.63 8.69 17.36
C ASP A 96 -13.19 7.55 18.29
N THR A 97 -12.25 7.84 19.19
CA THR A 97 -11.67 6.88 20.12
C THR A 97 -12.37 6.84 21.49
N THR A 98 -13.52 7.52 21.64
CA THR A 98 -14.27 7.54 22.92
C THR A 98 -14.55 6.12 23.43
N GLY A 99 -14.06 5.80 24.64
CA GLY A 99 -14.23 4.47 25.22
C GLY A 99 -13.31 3.38 24.66
N MET A 100 -12.27 3.75 23.90
CA MET A 100 -11.23 2.88 23.37
C MET A 100 -9.85 3.26 23.91
N ALA A 101 -8.87 2.37 23.78
CA ALA A 101 -7.46 2.75 23.96
C ALA A 101 -7.07 3.70 22.81
N ASP A 102 -6.39 4.80 23.14
CA ASP A 102 -6.00 5.87 22.21
C ASP A 102 -4.48 5.99 22.03
N SER A 103 -3.72 5.05 22.61
CA SER A 103 -2.27 4.98 22.53
C SER A 103 -1.80 3.56 22.22
N TRP A 104 -0.71 3.46 21.47
CA TRP A 104 -0.11 2.23 20.98
C TRP A 104 1.40 2.46 20.80
N VAL A 105 2.17 1.37 20.70
CA VAL A 105 3.63 1.41 20.56
C VAL A 105 4.02 0.70 19.27
N VAL A 106 4.97 1.27 18.53
CA VAL A 106 5.64 0.66 17.37
C VAL A 106 6.78 -0.22 17.83
#